data_AF-P97853-F1
#
_entry.id   AF-P97853-F1
#
_cell.length_a   1.000
_cell.length_b   1.000
_cell.length_c   1.000
_cell.angle_alpha   90.00
_cell.angle_beta   90.00
_cell.angle_gamma   90.00
#
_symmetry.space_group_name_H-M   'P 1'
#
loop_
_entity.id
_entity.type
_entity.pdbx_description
1 polymer ?
#
loop_
_entity_poly.entity_id
_entity_poly.type
_entity_poly.pdbx_seq_one_letter_code
_entity_poly.pdbx_strand_id
1 'polypeptide(L)' 'VFLFAGKFYECIDPTRGERFSVFEVMNKSQCENPVFNESMPWENAKLNFDNVGNGFLSL' A
#
# COMPACT_ATOMS: atom_id res chain seq x y z
N VAL A 1 -6.18 -14.05 7.73
CA VAL A 1 -5.78 -14.11 6.30
C VAL A 1 -6.94 -13.74 5.38
N PHE A 2 -8.02 -14.53 5.28
CA PHE A 2 -9.09 -14.33 4.28
C PHE A 2 -9.72 -12.93 4.20
N LEU A 3 -9.85 -12.22 5.32
CA LEU A 3 -10.49 -10.89 5.33
C LEU A 3 -9.54 -9.75 4.94
N PHE A 4 -8.23 -9.92 5.16
CA PHE A 4 -7.28 -8.82 5.17
C PHE A 4 -6.05 -9.02 4.28
N ALA A 5 -5.91 -10.20 3.66
CA ALA A 5 -4.84 -10.46 2.71
C ALA A 5 -4.91 -9.47 1.53
N GLY A 6 -3.78 -8.80 1.25
CA GLY A 6 -3.62 -7.83 0.18
C GLY A 6 -4.31 -6.49 0.42
N LYS A 7 -4.86 -6.23 1.61
CA LYS A 7 -5.57 -4.98 1.94
C LYS A 7 -4.66 -3.89 2.54
N PHE A 8 -3.44 -4.25 2.92
CA PHE A 8 -2.48 -3.37 3.61
C PHE A 8 -1.50 -2.65 2.68
N TYR A 9 -1.79 -2.63 1.38
CA TYR A 9 -1.00 -1.87 0.44
C TYR A 9 -1.40 -0.39 0.45
N GLU A 10 -0.41 0.48 0.35
CA GLU A 10 -0.58 1.93 0.33
C GLU A 10 0.37 2.59 -0.67
N CYS A 11 -0.05 3.75 -1.18
CA CYS A 11 0.76 4.61 -2.03
C CYS A 11 1.50 5.62 -1.16
N ILE A 12 2.82 5.71 -1.31
CA ILE A 12 3.66 6.61 -0.52
C ILE A 12 4.16 7.75 -1.40
N ASP A 13 4.07 8.98 -0.88
CA ASP A 13 4.67 10.15 -1.50
C ASP A 13 6.21 10.04 -1.44
N PRO A 14 6.93 9.98 -2.57
CA PRO A 14 8.38 9.84 -2.57
C PRO A 14 9.11 11.06 -2.00
N THR A 15 8.47 12.24 -2.00
CA THR A 15 9.05 13.50 -1.52
C THR A 15 8.87 13.65 -0.01
N ARG A 16 7.68 13.32 0.49
CA ARG A 16 7.28 13.54 1.90
C ARG A 16 7.42 12.29 2.75
N GLY A 17 7.43 11.10 2.13
CA GLY A 17 7.41 9.81 2.83
C GLY A 17 6.07 9.53 3.53
N GLU A 18 5.01 10.26 3.18
CA GLU A 18 3.69 10.14 3.80
C GLU A 18 2.74 9.36 2.88
N ARG A 19 1.75 8.69 3.49
CA ARG A 19 0.70 7.99 2.73
C ARG A 19 -0.23 8.98 2.04
N PHE A 20 -0.64 8.68 0.82
CA PHE A 20 -1.67 9.46 0.14
C PHE A 20 -3.06 9.23 0.76
N SER A 21 -3.91 10.23 0.65
CA SER A 21 -5.32 10.11 1.01
C SER A 21 -6.07 9.23 0.00
N VAL A 22 -7.04 8.44 0.48
CA VAL A 22 -7.90 7.60 -0.38
C VAL A 22 -8.71 8.43 -1.37
N PHE A 23 -8.97 9.70 -1.06
CA PHE A 23 -9.67 10.63 -1.95
C PHE A 23 -8.79 11.10 -3.11
N GLU A 24 -7.47 11.05 -2.98
CA GLU A 24 -6.50 11.44 -4.01
C GLU A 24 -6.07 10.22 -4.84
N VAL A 25 -5.77 9.10 -4.16
CA VAL A 25 -5.35 7.85 -4.79
C VAL A 25 -6.21 6.71 -4.25
N MET A 26 -7.14 6.22 -5.07
CA MET A 26 -8.03 5.11 -4.69
C MET A 26 -7.45 3.73 -5.02
N ASN A 27 -6.69 3.61 -6.10
CA ASN A 27 -6.28 2.31 -6.64
C ASN A 27 -4.79 2.26 -6.96
N LYS A 28 -4.23 1.04 -6.95
CA LYS A 28 -2.85 0.76 -7.37
C LYS A 28 -2.51 1.37 -8.73
N SER A 29 -3.42 1.21 -9.71
CA SER A 29 -3.23 1.74 -11.05
C SER A 29 -3.16 3.27 -11.11
N GLN A 30 -3.73 3.98 -10.14
CA GLN A 30 -3.59 5.43 -10.04
C GLN A 30 -2.25 5.84 -9.43
N CYS A 31 -1.77 5.08 -8.43
CA CYS A 31 -0.45 5.29 -7.83
C CYS A 31 0.70 5.02 -8.82
N GLU A 32 0.59 3.92 -9.58
CA GLU A 32 1.60 3.52 -10.58
C GLU A 32 1.45 4.26 -11.93
N ASN A 33 0.52 5.22 -12.03
CA ASN A 33 0.28 5.92 -13.28
C ASN A 33 1.42 6.90 -13.59
N PRO A 34 2.07 6.85 -14.78
CA PRO A 34 3.15 7.76 -15.17
C PRO A 34 2.76 9.23 -15.29
N VAL A 35 1.49 9.60 -15.07
CA VAL A 35 1.00 10.98 -15.15
C VAL A 35 1.71 11.91 -14.16
N PHE A 36 2.27 11.40 -13.06
CA PHE A 36 2.94 12.21 -12.05
C PHE A 36 4.45 12.50 -12.29
N ASN A 37 5.00 12.24 -13.49
CA ASN A 37 6.43 12.38 -13.84
C ASN A 37 7.41 11.52 -13.02
N GLU A 38 6.97 10.94 -11.90
CA GLU A 38 7.69 9.93 -11.12
C GLU A 38 6.70 8.80 -10.77
N SER A 39 7.11 7.54 -11.01
CA SER A 39 6.31 6.39 -10.58
C SER A 39 6.32 6.34 -9.05
N MET A 40 5.17 6.53 -8.42
CA MET A 40 5.09 6.49 -6.96
C MET A 40 5.22 5.05 -6.45
N PRO A 41 5.93 4.82 -5.33
CA PRO A 41 6.04 3.50 -4.73
C PRO A 41 4.70 3.04 -4.14
N TRP A 42 4.31 1.81 -4.51
CA TRP A 42 3.16 1.09 -3.97
C TRP A 42 3.66 -0.01 -3.05
N GLU A 43 3.69 0.27 -1.75
CA GLU A 43 4.31 -0.58 -0.74
C GLU A 43 3.27 -1.31 0.11
N ASN A 44 3.66 -2.45 0.65
CA ASN A 44 2.85 -3.22 1.60
C ASN A 44 3.35 -2.94 3.02
N ALA A 45 2.44 -2.90 3.99
CA ALA A 45 2.82 -2.84 5.40
C ALA A 45 3.72 -4.03 5.77
N LYS A 46 4.78 -3.76 6.55
CA LYS A 46 5.74 -4.79 7.02
C LYS A 46 5.08 -5.85 7.90
N LEU A 47 4.09 -5.44 8.70
CA LEU A 47 3.21 -6.34 9.44
C LEU A 47 1.85 -6.35 8.72
N ASN A 48 1.45 -7.51 8.24
CA ASN A 48 0.24 -7.70 7.43
C ASN A 48 -0.37 -9.09 7.66
N PHE A 49 -1.49 -9.35 6.99
CA PHE A 49 -2.25 -10.60 7.14
C PHE A 49 -2.26 -11.44 5.86
N ASP A 50 -1.24 -11.28 5.01
CA ASP A 50 -1.19 -11.91 3.68
C ASP A 50 -0.98 -13.41 3.74
N ASN A 51 -0.32 -13.89 4.80
CA ASN A 51 -0.13 -15.29 5.07
C ASN A 51 -0.35 -15.60 6.56
N VAL A 52 -0.41 -16.89 6.90
CA VAL A 52 -0.67 -17.35 8.28
C VAL A 52 0.45 -16.92 9.23
N GLY A 53 1.71 -16.94 8.78
CA GLY A 53 2.87 -16.54 9.59
C GLY A 53 2.87 -15.05 9.93
N ASN A 54 2.68 -14.20 8.93
CA ASN A 54 2.55 -12.75 9.12
C ASN A 54 1.32 -12.41 9.97
N GLY A 55 0.22 -13.16 9.78
CA GLY A 55 -0.98 -13.04 10.62
C GLY A 55 -0.72 -13.38 12.08
N PHE A 56 0.16 -14.35 12.38
CA PHE A 56 0.57 -14.66 13.74
C PHE A 56 1.49 -13.58 14.33
N LEU A 57 2.41 -13.02 13.53
CA LEU A 57 3.30 -11.93 13.96
C LEU A 57 2.56 -10.60 14.20
N SER A 58 1.39 -10.42 13.58
CA SER A 58 0.60 -9.20 13.69
C SER A 58 -0.48 -9.27 14.79
N LEU A 59 -0.64 -10.42 15.45
CA LEU A 59 -1.55 -10.62 16.59
C LEU A 59 -0.86 -10.27 17.91
#